data_AF-A0A2G6ZSB7-F1
#
_entry.id   AF-A0A2G6ZSB7-F1
#
_cell.length_a   1.000
_cell.length_b   1.000
_cell.length_c   1.000
_cell.angle_alpha   90.00
_cell.angle_beta   90.00
_cell.angle_gamma   90.00
#
_symmetry.space_group_name_H-M   'P 1'
#
loop_
_entity.id
_entity.type
_entity.pdbx_description
1 polymer ?
#
loop_
_entity_poly.entity_id
_entity_poly.type
_entity_poly.pdbx_seq_one_letter_code
_entity_poly.pdbx_strand_id
1 'polypeptide(L)'
;MASGRARQRRKFTSVPSVHTCAWLMTQAQAQAFEAWFAEKLVDGAQWFNMPLRTPMGSGKLLCRFMDMYEGPDLVGIDRWQISAPIEVWARPLLPPGWGLLPELVIGSSIIDRAVNQEWPKA
;
A
#
# COMPACT_ATOMS: atom_id res chain seq x y z
N MET A 1 23.56 30.18 27.36
CA MET A 1 23.16 29.43 26.15
C MET A 1 21.88 28.68 26.47
N ALA A 2 20.73 29.09 25.94
CA ALA A 2 19.46 28.42 26.20
C ALA A 2 19.27 27.28 25.18
N SER A 3 19.45 26.03 25.59
CA SER A 3 19.20 24.87 24.73
C SER A 3 17.69 24.63 24.65
N GLY A 4 17.02 25.30 23.72
CA GLY A 4 15.63 24.98 23.38
C GLY A 4 15.54 23.53 22.89
N ARG A 5 14.53 22.79 23.36
CA ARG A 5 14.28 21.39 22.99
C ARG A 5 14.21 21.27 21.46
N ALA A 6 14.99 20.36 20.88
CA ALA A 6 15.04 20.16 19.44
C ALA A 6 13.63 19.83 18.90
N ARG A 7 13.07 20.75 18.10
CA ARG A 7 11.80 20.52 17.39
C ARG A 7 12.12 19.89 16.04
N GLN A 8 11.82 18.60 15.89
CA GLN A 8 11.86 17.98 14.57
C GLN A 8 10.70 18.50 13.72
N ARG A 9 11.03 19.11 12.57
CA ARG A 9 10.06 19.51 11.55
C ARG A 9 9.88 18.35 10.59
N ARG A 10 8.64 17.91 10.39
CA ARG A 10 8.32 16.98 9.31
C ARG A 10 8.57 17.69 7.98
N LYS A 11 9.55 17.22 7.19
CA LYS A 11 9.95 17.84 5.91
C LYS A 11 8.92 17.62 4.79
N PHE A 12 8.18 16.50 4.83
CA PHE A 12 7.20 16.14 3.81
C PHE A 12 5.85 15.75 4.42
N THR A 13 4.77 16.26 3.86
CA THR A 13 3.39 15.93 4.28
C THR A 13 2.99 14.54 3.80
N SER A 14 3.38 14.17 2.56
CA SER A 14 3.31 12.82 2.02
C SER A 14 4.64 12.11 2.29
N VAL A 15 4.63 11.13 3.18
CA VAL A 15 5.78 10.25 3.38
C VAL A 15 5.46 8.97 2.58
N PRO A 16 6.28 8.61 1.58
CA PRO A 16 6.11 7.36 0.86
C PRO A 16 6.10 6.19 1.83
N SER A 17 5.27 5.19 1.57
CA SER A 17 5.23 3.96 2.36
C SER A 17 5.74 2.80 1.52
N VAL A 18 6.64 2.00 2.12
CA VAL A 18 7.16 0.80 1.47
C VAL A 18 6.34 -0.41 1.91
N HIS A 19 5.93 -1.22 0.95
CA HIS A 19 5.20 -2.47 1.14
C HIS A 19 5.95 -3.59 0.44
N THR A 20 6.27 -4.67 1.15
CA THR A 20 6.78 -5.88 0.51
C THR A 20 5.61 -6.63 -0.11
N CYS A 21 5.59 -6.70 -1.44
CA CYS A 21 4.59 -7.41 -2.20
C CYS A 21 5.17 -8.74 -2.67
N ALA A 22 4.36 -9.80 -2.65
CA ALA A 22 4.72 -11.11 -3.19
C ALA A 22 3.60 -11.57 -4.12
N TRP A 23 3.96 -12.01 -5.31
CA TRP A 23 3.05 -12.54 -6.32
C TRP A 23 3.36 -14.00 -6.56
N LEU A 24 2.31 -14.82 -6.56
CA LEU A 24 2.39 -16.22 -6.95
C LEU A 24 1.78 -16.37 -8.34
N MET A 25 2.61 -16.71 -9.32
CA MET A 25 2.29 -16.64 -10.74
C MET A 25 2.39 -18.02 -11.41
N THR A 26 1.63 -18.22 -12.48
CA THR A 26 1.90 -19.32 -13.43
C THR A 26 3.18 -19.05 -14.22
N GLN A 27 3.72 -20.05 -14.92
CA GLN A 27 4.89 -19.85 -15.78
C GLN A 27 4.70 -18.73 -16.82
N ALA A 28 3.56 -18.70 -17.51
CA ALA A 28 3.27 -17.67 -18.50
C ALA A 28 3.12 -16.27 -17.88
N GLN A 29 2.57 -16.19 -16.66
CA GLN A 29 2.47 -14.93 -15.92
C GLN A 29 3.84 -14.42 -15.47
N ALA A 30 4.73 -15.31 -15.00
CA ALA A 30 6.09 -14.96 -14.63
C ALA A 30 6.88 -14.41 -15.83
N GLN A 31 6.81 -15.08 -16.99
CA GLN A 31 7.43 -14.60 -18.23
C GLN A 31 6.90 -13.21 -18.64
N ALA A 32 5.58 -13.01 -18.57
CA ALA A 32 4.97 -11.72 -18.86
C ALA A 32 5.41 -10.63 -17.86
N PHE A 33 5.58 -10.99 -16.59
CA PHE A 33 6.08 -10.07 -15.57
C PHE A 33 7.51 -9.61 -15.87
N GLU A 34 8.43 -10.52 -16.21
CA GLU A 34 9.83 -10.17 -16.50
C GLU A 34 9.92 -9.23 -17.71
N ALA A 35 9.21 -9.54 -18.80
CA ALA A 35 9.16 -8.68 -19.98
C ALA A 35 8.57 -7.29 -19.66
N TRP A 36 7.48 -7.25 -18.88
CA TRP A 36 6.89 -5.99 -18.44
C TRP A 36 7.83 -5.17 -17.55
N PHE A 37 8.51 -5.82 -16.61
CA PHE A 37 9.46 -5.16 -15.71
C PHE A 37 10.63 -4.53 -16.49
N ALA A 38 11.25 -5.30 -17.39
CA ALA A 38 12.37 -4.82 -18.19
C ALA A 38 11.95 -3.70 -19.15
N GLU A 39 10.89 -3.91 -19.95
CA GLU A 39 10.55 -3.01 -21.05
C GLU A 39 9.67 -1.83 -20.64
N LYS A 40 8.64 -2.07 -19.81
CA LYS A 40 7.67 -1.02 -19.46
C LYS A 40 8.10 -0.24 -18.23
N LEU A 41 8.73 -0.91 -17.27
CA LEU A 41 9.19 -0.23 -16.08
C LEU A 41 10.63 0.25 -16.14
N VAL A 42 11.37 -0.07 -17.22
CA VAL A 42 12.80 0.27 -17.36
C VAL A 42 13.55 -0.23 -16.13
N ASP A 43 13.49 -1.55 -15.94
CA ASP A 43 14.06 -2.26 -14.79
C ASP A 43 13.58 -1.72 -13.43
N GLY A 44 12.29 -1.37 -13.35
CA GLY A 44 11.65 -0.91 -12.11
C GLY A 44 11.75 0.59 -11.82
N ALA A 45 12.44 1.37 -12.67
CA ALA A 45 12.63 2.82 -12.47
C ALA A 45 11.34 3.65 -12.64
N GLN A 46 10.38 3.19 -13.45
CA GLN A 46 9.14 3.92 -13.74
C GLN A 46 8.06 3.71 -12.69
N TRP A 47 7.22 4.73 -12.52
CA TRP A 47 6.00 4.65 -11.72
C TRP A 47 4.89 3.92 -12.49
N PHE A 48 4.10 3.13 -11.77
CA PHE A 48 2.97 2.40 -12.33
C PHE A 48 1.79 2.35 -11.36
N ASN A 49 0.58 2.18 -11.90
CA ASN A 49 -0.61 2.02 -11.08
C ASN A 49 -0.84 0.54 -10.79
N MET A 50 -0.98 0.19 -9.52
CA MET A 50 -1.25 -1.17 -9.09
C MET A 50 -2.45 -1.22 -8.13
N PRO A 51 -3.37 -2.18 -8.28
CA PRO A 51 -4.35 -2.45 -7.25
C PRO A 51 -3.64 -2.98 -6.00
N LEU A 52 -3.71 -2.24 -4.89
CA LEU A 52 -3.14 -2.64 -3.62
C LEU A 52 -4.22 -2.59 -2.54
N ARG A 53 -4.25 -3.63 -1.69
CA ARG A 53 -5.09 -3.65 -0.50
C ARG A 53 -4.34 -2.97 0.64
N THR A 54 -4.94 -1.92 1.17
CA THR A 54 -4.44 -1.15 2.31
C THR A 54 -5.43 -1.25 3.47
N PRO A 55 -5.08 -0.77 4.68
CA PRO A 55 -6.04 -0.65 5.77
C PRO A 55 -7.27 0.22 5.42
N MET A 56 -7.18 1.08 4.41
CA MET A 56 -8.31 1.90 3.93
C MET A 56 -9.14 1.20 2.84
N GLY A 57 -8.85 -0.07 2.56
CA GLY A 57 -9.49 -0.86 1.52
C GLY A 57 -8.60 -1.06 0.30
N SER A 58 -9.21 -1.60 -0.76
CA SER A 58 -8.54 -1.87 -2.03
C SER A 58 -8.67 -0.67 -2.97
N GLY A 59 -7.56 -0.23 -3.55
CA GLY A 59 -7.55 0.88 -4.50
C GLY A 59 -6.36 0.80 -5.45
N LYS A 60 -6.43 1.54 -6.57
CA LYS A 60 -5.27 1.71 -7.45
C LYS A 60 -4.38 2.79 -6.86
N LEU A 61 -3.13 2.43 -6.58
CA LEU A 61 -2.13 3.35 -6.03
C LEU A 61 -0.99 3.49 -7.04
N LEU A 62 -0.40 4.69 -7.07
CA LEU A 62 0.79 4.97 -7.82
C LEU A 62 2.00 4.42 -7.03
N CYS A 63 2.69 3.48 -7.65
CA CYS A 63 3.72 2.66 -7.03
C CYS A 63 5.00 2.64 -7.87
N ARG A 64 6.13 2.29 -7.26
CA ARG A 64 7.42 2.06 -7.93
C ARG A 64 8.21 0.98 -7.21
N PHE A 65 9.07 0.25 -7.92
CA PHE A 65 10.01 -0.67 -7.29
C PHE A 65 11.13 0.13 -6.62
N MET A 66 11.50 -0.27 -5.40
CA MET A 66 12.63 0.35 -4.70
C MET A 66 13.97 -0.20 -5.18
N ASP A 67 14.00 -1.48 -5.52
CA ASP A 67 15.17 -2.24 -5.97
C ASP A 67 14.71 -3.37 -6.91
N MET A 68 15.68 -4.14 -7.42
CA MET A 68 15.41 -5.37 -8.16
C MET A 68 14.53 -6.33 -7.33
N TYR A 69 13.58 -6.98 -7.98
CA TYR A 69 12.75 -7.99 -7.33
C TYR A 69 13.56 -9.26 -7.01
N GLU A 70 13.10 -10.01 -6.02
CA GLU A 70 13.61 -11.32 -5.63
C GLU A 70 12.84 -12.44 -6.36
N GLY A 71 13.53 -13.55 -6.62
CA GLY A 71 13.05 -14.66 -7.45
C GLY A 71 13.49 -14.50 -8.92
N PRO A 72 12.80 -15.15 -9.88
CA PRO A 72 11.63 -16.00 -9.70
C PRO A 72 11.98 -17.38 -9.09
N ASP A 73 11.35 -17.71 -7.96
CA ASP A 73 11.55 -18.99 -7.27
C ASP A 73 10.39 -19.96 -7.56
N LEU A 74 10.70 -21.22 -7.89
CA LEU A 74 9.68 -22.25 -8.07
C LEU A 74 9.10 -22.66 -6.71
N VAL A 75 7.79 -22.48 -6.55
CA VAL A 75 7.03 -22.83 -5.34
C VAL A 75 5.99 -23.89 -5.67
N GLY A 76 6.01 -25.00 -4.93
CA GLY A 76 5.14 -26.14 -5.19
C GLY A 76 5.57 -26.89 -6.45
N ILE A 77 4.63 -27.12 -7.37
CA ILE A 77 4.86 -27.90 -8.61
C ILE A 77 5.04 -26.98 -9.82
N ASP A 78 4.18 -25.96 -9.98
CA ASP A 78 4.02 -25.21 -11.23
C ASP A 78 3.79 -23.70 -11.02
N ARG A 79 4.15 -23.17 -9.85
CA ARG A 79 3.99 -21.75 -9.52
C ARG A 79 5.33 -21.09 -9.27
N TRP A 80 5.42 -19.83 -9.63
CA TRP A 80 6.61 -19.00 -9.47
C TRP A 80 6.29 -17.86 -8.51
N GLN A 81 7.09 -17.73 -7.46
CA GLN A 81 7.00 -16.64 -6.52
C GLN A 81 8.01 -15.56 -6.90
N ILE A 82 7.52 -14.32 -6.95
CA ILE A 82 8.34 -13.11 -7.11
C ILE A 82 7.96 -12.16 -5.98
N SER A 83 8.96 -11.60 -5.29
CA SER A 83 8.76 -10.62 -4.22
C SER A 83 9.53 -9.33 -4.48
N ALA A 84 8.96 -8.20 -4.07
CA ALA A 84 9.66 -6.92 -4.21
C ALA A 84 9.22 -5.89 -3.16
N PRO A 85 10.15 -5.02 -2.70
CA PRO A 85 9.80 -3.82 -1.97
C PRO A 85 9.21 -2.78 -2.93
N ILE A 86 7.93 -2.45 -2.73
CA ILE A 86 7.20 -1.46 -3.53
C ILE A 86 7.00 -0.18 -2.71
N GLU A 87 7.48 0.93 -3.25
CA GLU A 87 7.19 2.27 -2.76
C GLU A 87 5.82 2.73 -3.27
N VAL A 88 4.99 3.22 -2.35
CA VAL A 88 3.71 3.86 -2.66
C VAL A 88 3.86 5.37 -2.50
N TRP A 89 3.51 6.13 -3.54
CA TRP A 89 3.67 7.58 -3.59
C TRP A 89 2.99 8.31 -2.43
N ALA A 90 1.72 7.98 -2.15
CA ALA A 90 0.94 8.59 -1.09
C ALA A 90 0.20 7.51 -0.30
N ARG A 91 0.57 7.38 0.98
CA ARG A 91 -0.11 6.47 1.90
C ARG A 91 -1.57 6.89 2.09
N PRO A 92 -2.56 6.03 1.79
CA PRO A 92 -3.94 6.31 2.12
C PRO A 92 -4.10 6.27 3.64
N LEU A 93 -4.60 7.38 4.21
CA LEU A 93 -4.77 7.56 5.65
C LEU A 93 -6.15 8.14 5.92
N LEU A 94 -6.65 7.90 7.14
CA LEU A 94 -7.81 8.62 7.65
C LEU A 94 -7.53 10.13 7.67
N PRO A 95 -8.58 10.96 7.52
CA PRO A 95 -8.44 12.40 7.66
C PRO A 95 -7.82 12.80 9.01
N PRO A 96 -7.15 13.96 9.09
CA PRO A 96 -6.61 14.47 10.36
C PRO A 96 -7.69 14.54 11.46
N GLY A 97 -7.30 14.27 12.69
CA GLY A 97 -8.20 14.29 13.86
C GLY A 97 -8.71 12.91 14.28
N TRP A 98 -8.90 11.98 13.34
CA TRP A 98 -9.35 10.61 13.64
C TRP A 98 -8.38 9.81 14.52
N GLY A 99 -7.09 10.18 14.52
CA GLY A 99 -6.09 9.57 15.41
C GLY A 99 -6.32 9.83 16.90
N LEU A 100 -7.16 10.82 17.26
CA LEU A 100 -7.54 11.08 18.66
C LEU A 100 -8.75 10.25 19.11
N LEU A 101 -9.44 9.59 18.18
CA LEU A 101 -10.69 8.87 18.40
C LEU A 101 -10.61 7.42 17.88
N PRO A 102 -9.59 6.63 18.31
CA PRO A 102 -9.39 5.27 17.79
C PRO A 102 -10.59 4.36 18.04
N GLU A 103 -11.26 4.50 19.18
CA GLU A 103 -12.44 3.71 19.53
C GLU A 103 -13.60 3.89 18.55
N LEU A 104 -13.77 5.10 18.00
CA LEU A 104 -14.79 5.36 16.98
C LEU A 104 -14.43 4.73 15.62
N VAL A 105 -13.14 4.63 15.30
CA VAL A 105 -12.68 3.93 14.09
C VAL A 105 -12.92 2.43 14.23
N ILE A 106 -12.57 1.85 15.38
CA ILE A 106 -12.75 0.41 15.65
C ILE A 106 -14.25 0.06 15.72
N GLY A 107 -15.05 0.90 16.38
CA GLY A 107 -16.50 0.72 16.53
C GLY A 107 -17.35 1.26 15.39
N SER A 108 -16.76 1.66 14.26
CA SER A 108 -17.49 2.36 13.19
C SER A 108 -18.67 1.55 12.63
N SER A 109 -18.53 0.22 12.57
CA SER A 109 -19.60 -0.68 12.12
C SER A 109 -20.78 -0.75 13.10
N ILE A 110 -20.53 -0.60 14.40
CA ILE A 110 -21.56 -0.57 15.43
C ILE A 110 -22.36 0.73 15.31
N ILE A 111 -21.66 1.85 15.13
CA ILE A 111 -22.27 3.17 14.94
C ILE A 111 -23.14 3.16 13.69
N ASP A 112 -22.60 2.69 12.56
CA ASP A 112 -23.33 2.60 11.29
C ASP A 112 -24.62 1.77 11.43
N ARG A 113 -24.53 0.60 12.08
CA ARG A 113 -25.70 -0.24 12.33
C ARG A 113 -26.74 0.44 13.21
N ALA A 114 -26.31 1.07 14.32
CA ALA A 114 -27.23 1.73 15.25
C ALA A 114 -27.95 2.91 14.59
N VAL A 115 -27.23 3.72 13.80
CA VAL A 115 -27.81 4.81 13.02
C VAL A 115 -28.84 4.25 12.04
N ASN A 116 -28.49 3.27 11.21
CA ASN A 116 -29.40 2.73 10.21
C ASN A 116 -30.65 2.05 10.80
N GLN A 117 -30.57 1.54 12.03
CA GLN A 117 -31.70 0.92 12.73
C GLN A 117 -32.65 1.96 13.33
N GLU A 118 -32.12 2.99 13.99
CA GLU A 118 -32.90 3.94 14.78
C GLU A 118 -33.27 5.22 13.99
N TRP A 119 -32.65 5.47 12.84
CA TRP A 119 -32.95 6.67 12.05
C TRP A 119 -34.39 6.63 11.54
N PRO A 120 -35.20 7.68 11.76
CA PRO A 120 -36.56 7.72 11.25
C PRO A 120 -36.51 7.62 9.72
N LYS A 121 -37.28 6.67 9.16
CA LYS A 121 -37.53 6.65 7.72
C LYS A 121 -38.32 7.91 7.39
N ALA A 122 -37.70 8.83 6.66
CA ALA A 122 -38.42 9.92 6.00
C ALA A 122 -39.39 9.38 4.95
#